data_AF-A0A356GS87-F1
#
_entry.id   AF-A0A356GS87-F1
#
_cell.length_a   1.000
_cell.length_b   1.000
_cell.length_c   1.000
_cell.angle_alpha   90.00
_cell.angle_beta   90.00
_cell.angle_gamma   90.00
#
_symmetry.space_group_name_H-M   'P 1'
#
loop_
_entity.id
_entity.type
_entity.pdbx_description
1 polymer ?
#
loop_
_entity_poly.entity_id
_entity_poly.type
_entity_poly.pdbx_seq_one_letter_code
_entity_poly.pdbx_strand_id
1 'polypeptide(L)'
;MMNRPVPQEKPPMCRMLAFASQKPLDIAPFLAHLARLSAHGNLVERWEKRPGGNHPDGWGIAFRGTGETRLLRSGEPAATDSGLAGIRGSADWFLGHVRYASDTATVNERNAHPFLVDGIALGHNGTFRGRIGEEAGSRKVSDTLIFLERLAGAWKERTLAGLHGALERLLSDRGLVGNYSAANMLILSGESLFALRNYRKDEGYYTLYLQAEAGRVTVASEPLDDPPGWRLLDDGELVELSPQAPRSMRIRLAP
;
A
#
# COMPACT_ATOMS: atom_id res chain seq x y z
N MET A 1 -12.51 33.32 -24.51
CA MET A 1 -12.76 31.91 -24.18
C MET A 1 -12.49 31.75 -22.69
N MET A 2 -13.51 31.44 -21.90
CA MET A 2 -13.36 31.30 -20.45
C MET A 2 -12.54 30.05 -20.15
N ASN A 3 -11.40 30.20 -19.47
CA ASN A 3 -10.67 29.09 -18.85
C ASN A 3 -11.63 28.42 -17.86
N ARG A 4 -12.21 27.28 -18.25
CA ARG A 4 -12.83 26.38 -17.27
C ARG A 4 -11.68 25.90 -16.38
N PRO A 5 -11.77 26.04 -15.04
CA PRO A 5 -10.81 25.40 -14.16
C PRO A 5 -10.85 23.90 -14.47
N VAL A 6 -9.70 23.33 -14.84
CA VAL A 6 -9.53 21.88 -14.90
C VAL A 6 -9.91 21.38 -13.50
N PRO A 7 -10.88 20.45 -13.35
CA PRO A 7 -11.20 19.89 -12.05
C PRO A 7 -9.90 19.40 -11.42
N GLN A 8 -9.56 19.89 -10.23
CA GLN A 8 -8.41 19.35 -9.52
C GLN A 8 -8.74 17.89 -9.20
N GLU A 9 -8.19 16.98 -10.00
CA GLU A 9 -8.33 15.55 -9.77
C GLU A 9 -7.79 15.22 -8.39
N LYS A 10 -8.73 14.82 -7.54
CA LYS A 10 -8.52 14.22 -6.23
C LYS A 10 -7.65 12.96 -6.41
N PRO A 11 -6.33 12.91 -6.05
CA PRO A 11 -5.54 11.67 -6.08
C PRO A 11 -6.09 10.58 -5.14
N PRO A 12 -6.07 9.28 -5.50
CA PRO A 12 -6.37 8.20 -4.54
C PRO A 12 -5.45 8.24 -3.32
N MET A 13 -6.01 7.91 -2.16
CA MET A 13 -5.41 8.15 -0.85
C MET A 13 -5.70 6.99 0.09
N CYS A 14 -4.76 6.07 0.26
CA CYS A 14 -5.03 4.81 0.93
C CYS A 14 -4.38 4.76 2.33
N ARG A 15 -4.84 3.83 3.16
CA ARG A 15 -4.13 3.45 4.39
C ARG A 15 -3.79 1.98 4.30
N MET A 16 -2.62 1.62 4.81
CA MET A 16 -2.09 0.28 4.65
C MET A 16 -1.40 -0.15 5.92
N LEU A 17 -1.33 -1.46 6.13
CA LEU A 17 -0.55 -2.07 7.20
C LEU A 17 -0.05 -3.43 6.77
N ALA A 18 1.08 -3.85 7.30
CA ALA A 18 1.59 -5.19 7.10
C ALA A 18 2.47 -5.63 8.26
N PHE A 19 2.60 -6.93 8.45
CA PHE A 19 3.59 -7.48 9.37
C PHE A 19 4.23 -8.74 8.80
N ALA A 20 5.41 -9.05 9.30
CA ALA A 20 6.04 -10.36 9.22
C ALA A 20 6.48 -10.79 10.62
N SER A 21 6.30 -12.06 10.95
CA SER A 21 6.58 -12.64 12.25
C SER A 21 7.25 -14.01 12.14
N GLN A 22 8.02 -14.39 13.16
CA GLN A 22 8.68 -15.71 13.24
C GLN A 22 7.69 -16.84 13.55
N LYS A 23 6.56 -16.50 14.18
CA LYS A 23 5.48 -17.43 14.53
C LYS A 23 4.15 -16.87 14.03
N PRO A 24 3.16 -17.72 13.71
CA PRO A 24 1.88 -17.23 13.26
C PRO A 24 1.20 -16.39 14.35
N LEU A 25 0.77 -15.19 14.01
CA LEU A 25 0.02 -14.30 14.89
C LEU A 25 -1.46 -14.34 14.56
N ASP A 26 -2.32 -14.22 15.57
CA ASP A 26 -3.73 -13.94 15.33
C ASP A 26 -3.87 -12.64 14.52
N ILE A 27 -4.61 -12.70 13.41
CA ILE A 27 -4.79 -11.57 12.50
C ILE A 27 -5.91 -10.62 12.96
N ALA A 28 -6.72 -11.00 13.96
CA ALA A 28 -7.86 -10.20 14.41
C ALA A 28 -7.49 -8.74 14.80
N PRO A 29 -6.40 -8.46 15.55
CA PRO A 29 -6.01 -7.08 15.87
C PRO A 29 -5.68 -6.24 14.63
N PHE A 30 -5.09 -6.86 13.61
CA PHE A 30 -4.70 -6.20 12.36
C PHE A 30 -5.92 -5.91 11.48
N LEU A 31 -6.89 -6.83 11.44
CA LEU A 31 -8.19 -6.60 10.78
C LEU A 31 -8.96 -5.47 11.46
N ALA A 32 -8.97 -5.44 12.80
CA ALA A 32 -9.60 -4.35 13.56
C ALA A 32 -8.92 -3.00 13.29
N HIS A 33 -7.59 -2.95 13.19
CA HIS A 33 -6.88 -1.74 12.81
C HIS A 33 -7.20 -1.31 11.38
N LEU A 34 -7.35 -2.25 10.45
CA LEU A 34 -7.74 -1.96 9.08
C LEU A 34 -9.15 -1.32 9.03
N ALA A 35 -10.09 -1.85 9.81
CA ALA A 35 -11.42 -1.24 9.98
C ALA A 35 -11.34 0.17 10.60
N ARG A 36 -10.49 0.38 11.61
CA ARG A 36 -10.22 1.70 12.21
C ARG A 36 -9.68 2.68 11.18
N LEU A 37 -8.71 2.27 10.36
CA LEU A 37 -8.15 3.09 9.28
C LEU A 37 -9.23 3.44 8.23
N SER A 38 -10.12 2.51 7.90
CA SER A 38 -11.26 2.79 7.01
C SER A 38 -12.19 3.86 7.61
N ALA A 39 -12.52 3.76 8.90
CA ALA A 39 -13.43 4.67 9.56
C ALA A 39 -12.83 6.06 9.83
N HIS A 40 -11.57 6.10 10.29
CA HIS A 40 -10.97 7.24 10.98
C HIS A 40 -9.54 7.57 10.54
N GLY A 41 -8.97 6.85 9.56
CA GLY A 41 -7.63 7.15 9.06
C GLY A 41 -7.50 8.60 8.61
N ASN A 42 -6.32 9.16 8.79
CA ASN A 42 -6.04 10.56 8.51
C ASN A 42 -6.36 10.92 7.05
N LEU A 43 -7.02 12.05 6.84
CA LEU A 43 -7.22 12.66 5.52
C LEU A 43 -6.23 13.81 5.34
N VAL A 44 -5.96 14.20 4.09
CA VAL A 44 -5.34 15.50 3.84
C VAL A 44 -6.40 16.58 4.07
N GLU A 45 -6.02 17.76 4.60
CA GLU A 45 -6.94 18.83 5.05
C GLU A 45 -8.01 19.25 4.03
N ARG A 46 -7.70 19.17 2.73
CA ARG A 46 -8.61 19.53 1.62
C ARG A 46 -9.64 18.46 1.24
N TRP A 47 -9.84 17.44 2.08
CA TRP A 47 -10.60 16.25 1.69
C TRP A 47 -11.78 15.94 2.59
N GLU A 48 -12.83 15.49 1.92
CA GLU A 48 -14.11 15.23 2.54
C GLU A 48 -14.20 13.77 2.97
N LYS A 49 -14.67 13.60 4.20
CA LYS A 49 -15.22 12.34 4.68
C LYS A 49 -16.38 11.93 3.79
N ARG A 50 -16.44 10.65 3.44
CA ARG A 50 -17.53 10.06 2.64
C ARG A 50 -18.40 9.17 3.54
N PRO A 51 -19.64 8.84 3.13
CA PRO A 51 -20.39 7.77 3.77
C PRO A 51 -19.53 6.50 3.87
N GLY A 52 -19.53 5.84 5.04
CA GLY A 52 -18.71 4.65 5.29
C GLY A 52 -17.34 4.91 5.94
N GLY A 53 -16.86 6.16 6.01
CA GLY A 53 -15.63 6.50 6.73
C GLY A 53 -14.67 7.44 5.98
N ASN A 54 -13.45 7.52 6.48
CA ASN A 54 -12.38 8.31 5.87
C ASN A 54 -11.74 7.60 4.67
N HIS A 55 -11.72 6.27 4.64
CA HIS A 55 -11.25 5.45 3.51
C HIS A 55 -12.26 4.32 3.21
N PRO A 56 -13.42 4.63 2.61
CA PRO A 56 -14.54 3.69 2.49
C PRO A 56 -14.59 2.93 1.16
N ASP A 57 -13.65 3.15 0.25
CA ASP A 57 -13.78 2.77 -1.17
C ASP A 57 -13.25 1.36 -1.48
N GLY A 58 -13.39 0.46 -0.51
CA GLY A 58 -12.93 -0.92 -0.57
C GLY A 58 -11.77 -1.26 0.36
N TRP A 59 -11.57 -2.55 0.55
CA TRP A 59 -10.45 -3.10 1.30
C TRP A 59 -9.91 -4.36 0.64
N GLY A 60 -8.70 -4.73 0.99
CA GLY A 60 -8.20 -6.06 0.70
C GLY A 60 -7.04 -6.46 1.57
N ILE A 61 -6.88 -7.76 1.71
CA ILE A 61 -5.84 -8.40 2.50
C ILE A 61 -5.20 -9.54 1.73
N ALA A 62 -3.89 -9.70 1.91
CA ALA A 62 -3.17 -10.91 1.61
C ALA A 62 -2.54 -11.41 2.92
N PHE A 63 -2.70 -12.69 3.23
CA PHE A 63 -2.05 -13.28 4.39
C PHE A 63 -1.82 -14.76 4.15
N ARG A 64 -0.78 -15.31 4.79
CA ARG A 64 -0.51 -16.74 4.74
C ARG A 64 -0.79 -17.37 6.08
N GLY A 65 -1.82 -18.20 6.13
CA GLY A 65 -2.06 -19.12 7.25
C GLY A 65 -1.19 -20.37 7.14
N THR A 66 -1.62 -21.47 7.77
CA THR A 66 -0.95 -22.77 7.60
C THR A 66 -1.09 -23.25 6.15
N GLY A 67 -0.01 -23.15 5.37
CA GLY A 67 0.13 -23.74 4.03
C GLY A 67 -0.18 -22.79 2.86
N GLU A 68 -1.30 -22.07 2.89
CA GLU A 68 -1.78 -21.33 1.72
C GLU A 68 -1.87 -19.81 1.92
N THR A 69 -1.51 -19.09 0.87
CA THR A 69 -1.74 -17.64 0.76
C THR A 69 -3.19 -17.38 0.39
N ARG A 70 -3.88 -16.55 1.18
CA ARG A 70 -5.24 -16.11 0.91
C ARG A 70 -5.24 -14.65 0.49
N LEU A 71 -5.97 -14.34 -0.58
CA LEU A 71 -6.23 -12.99 -1.06
C LEU A 71 -7.74 -12.74 -1.00
N LEU A 72 -8.16 -11.81 -0.16
CA LEU A 72 -9.56 -11.42 0.01
C LEU A 72 -9.69 -9.92 -0.23
N ARG A 73 -10.73 -9.52 -0.95
CA ARG A 73 -10.98 -8.12 -1.34
C ARG A 73 -12.46 -7.83 -1.33
N SER A 74 -12.81 -6.55 -1.21
CA SER A 74 -14.18 -6.06 -1.26
C SER A 74 -14.21 -4.63 -1.79
N GLY A 75 -15.33 -4.25 -2.41
CA GLY A 75 -15.64 -2.85 -2.71
C GLY A 75 -16.28 -2.11 -1.54
N GLU A 76 -16.70 -2.82 -0.49
CA GLU A 76 -17.37 -2.24 0.68
C GLU A 76 -16.36 -1.57 1.63
N PRO A 77 -16.80 -0.62 2.47
CA PRO A 77 -15.96 -0.05 3.52
C PRO A 77 -15.55 -1.11 4.55
N ALA A 78 -14.24 -1.25 4.81
CA ALA A 78 -13.73 -2.17 5.82
C ALA A 78 -14.33 -1.94 7.22
N ALA A 79 -14.71 -0.69 7.52
CA ALA A 79 -15.33 -0.33 8.79
C ALA A 79 -16.69 -1.00 9.04
N THR A 80 -17.42 -1.38 7.99
CA THR A 80 -18.81 -1.88 8.08
C THR A 80 -19.02 -3.22 7.39
N ASP A 81 -18.01 -3.75 6.68
CA ASP A 81 -18.10 -5.01 5.96
C ASP A 81 -18.03 -6.22 6.92
N SER A 82 -19.14 -6.96 7.02
CA SER A 82 -19.22 -8.18 7.83
C SER A 82 -18.31 -9.30 7.30
N GLY A 83 -17.96 -9.26 6.01
CA GLY A 83 -16.97 -10.15 5.40
C GLY A 83 -15.59 -9.97 6.03
N LEU A 84 -15.13 -8.74 6.26
CA LEU A 84 -13.88 -8.48 6.99
C LEU A 84 -14.00 -8.93 8.45
N ALA A 85 -15.09 -8.53 9.12
CA ALA A 85 -15.33 -8.81 10.54
C ALA A 85 -15.48 -10.32 10.84
N GLY A 86 -15.84 -11.14 9.84
CA GLY A 86 -15.98 -12.59 9.95
C GLY A 86 -14.66 -13.37 9.79
N ILE A 87 -13.59 -12.73 9.32
CA ILE A 87 -12.31 -13.41 9.07
C ILE A 87 -11.66 -13.82 10.39
N ARG A 88 -11.21 -15.07 10.45
CA ARG A 88 -10.45 -15.63 11.57
C ARG A 88 -9.24 -16.38 11.01
N GLY A 89 -8.15 -16.37 11.77
CA GLY A 89 -6.96 -17.13 11.42
C GLY A 89 -5.71 -16.60 12.10
N SER A 90 -4.60 -17.28 11.85
CA SER A 90 -3.28 -16.79 12.17
C SER A 90 -2.42 -16.71 10.92
N ALA A 91 -1.39 -15.87 10.94
CA ALA A 91 -0.49 -15.71 9.81
C ALA A 91 0.94 -15.35 10.24
N ASP A 92 1.93 -15.83 9.48
CA ASP A 92 3.34 -15.42 9.63
C ASP A 92 3.62 -14.08 8.93
N TRP A 93 2.79 -13.74 7.95
CA TRP A 93 2.80 -12.42 7.35
C TRP A 93 1.39 -12.02 6.92
N PHE A 94 1.16 -10.71 6.92
CA PHE A 94 -0.11 -10.09 6.56
C PHE A 94 0.18 -8.79 5.82
N LEU A 95 -0.63 -8.48 4.82
CA LEU A 95 -0.66 -7.21 4.10
C LEU A 95 -2.12 -6.80 3.98
N GLY A 96 -2.48 -5.66 4.55
CA GLY A 96 -3.82 -5.08 4.46
C GLY A 96 -3.81 -3.67 3.87
N HIS A 97 -4.89 -3.35 3.16
CA HIS A 97 -5.06 -2.06 2.50
C HIS A 97 -6.53 -1.63 2.55
N VAL A 98 -6.76 -0.35 2.85
CA VAL A 98 -8.06 0.32 2.68
C VAL A 98 -7.92 1.45 1.68
N ARG A 99 -8.88 1.51 0.78
CA ARG A 99 -8.83 2.35 -0.40
C ARG A 99 -9.62 3.64 -0.20
N TYR A 100 -9.09 4.72 -0.76
CA TYR A 100 -9.88 5.89 -1.13
C TYR A 100 -9.70 6.11 -2.62
N ALA A 101 -10.77 5.92 -3.37
CA ALA A 101 -10.78 6.06 -4.82
C ALA A 101 -10.91 7.54 -5.20
N SER A 102 -10.05 7.98 -6.13
CA SER A 102 -10.21 9.26 -6.81
C SER A 102 -11.52 9.34 -7.59
N ASP A 103 -11.86 8.24 -8.27
CA ASP A 103 -13.09 8.04 -9.02
C ASP A 103 -13.94 6.93 -8.36
N THR A 104 -15.07 7.32 -7.79
CA THR A 104 -15.99 6.40 -7.12
C THR A 104 -16.63 5.39 -8.08
N ALA A 105 -16.66 5.64 -9.39
CA ALA A 105 -17.12 4.65 -10.37
C ALA A 105 -16.19 3.44 -10.46
N THR A 106 -14.97 3.54 -9.94
CA THR A 106 -13.99 2.45 -9.90
C THR A 106 -14.04 1.64 -8.60
N VAL A 107 -14.97 1.93 -7.69
CA VAL A 107 -15.14 1.20 -6.43
C VAL A 107 -15.71 -0.19 -6.72
N ASN A 108 -14.86 -1.21 -6.56
CA ASN A 108 -15.23 -2.62 -6.65
C ASN A 108 -14.07 -3.48 -6.14
N GLU A 109 -14.34 -4.76 -5.91
CA GLU A 109 -13.36 -5.76 -5.48
C GLU A 109 -12.12 -5.82 -6.40
N ARG A 110 -12.30 -5.75 -7.72
CA ARG A 110 -11.20 -5.92 -8.69
C ARG A 110 -10.17 -4.80 -8.63
N ASN A 111 -10.60 -3.60 -8.22
CA ASN A 111 -9.76 -2.42 -8.07
C ASN A 111 -9.27 -2.19 -6.64
N ALA A 112 -9.64 -3.06 -5.70
CA ALA A 112 -9.08 -3.06 -4.36
C ALA A 112 -7.68 -3.71 -4.37
N HIS A 113 -6.76 -3.08 -3.65
CA HIS A 113 -5.44 -3.64 -3.36
C HIS A 113 -5.56 -4.78 -2.33
N PRO A 114 -4.54 -5.67 -2.22
CA PRO A 114 -3.35 -5.74 -3.07
C PRO A 114 -3.65 -6.35 -4.46
N PHE A 115 -2.91 -5.90 -5.47
CA PHE A 115 -2.90 -6.53 -6.80
C PHE A 115 -1.85 -7.64 -6.86
N LEU A 116 -2.05 -8.67 -7.70
CA LEU A 116 -1.12 -9.80 -7.87
C LEU A 116 -0.74 -9.97 -9.34
N VAL A 117 0.56 -9.96 -9.64
CA VAL A 117 1.14 -10.27 -10.97
C VAL A 117 2.43 -11.04 -10.78
N ASP A 118 2.62 -12.16 -11.50
CA ASP A 118 3.84 -12.99 -11.48
C ASP A 118 4.36 -13.31 -10.07
N GLY A 119 3.45 -13.65 -9.15
CA GLY A 119 3.79 -13.99 -7.76
C GLY A 119 4.19 -12.81 -6.88
N ILE A 120 3.95 -11.56 -7.33
CA ILE A 120 4.19 -10.34 -6.57
C ILE A 120 2.86 -9.71 -6.18
N ALA A 121 2.61 -9.54 -4.89
CA ALA A 121 1.48 -8.75 -4.42
C ALA A 121 1.91 -7.31 -4.11
N LEU A 122 1.10 -6.31 -4.50
CA LEU A 122 1.39 -4.90 -4.27
C LEU A 122 0.19 -4.15 -3.69
N GLY A 123 0.37 -3.60 -2.49
CA GLY A 123 -0.41 -2.50 -1.95
C GLY A 123 0.28 -1.17 -2.25
N HIS A 124 -0.46 -0.16 -2.70
CA HIS A 124 0.10 1.14 -3.05
C HIS A 124 -0.78 2.29 -2.52
N ASN A 125 -0.14 3.29 -1.94
CA ASN A 125 -0.73 4.57 -1.59
C ASN A 125 0.02 5.69 -2.32
N GLY A 126 -0.64 6.24 -3.34
CA GLY A 126 -0.02 7.16 -4.28
C GLY A 126 -0.74 7.16 -5.62
N THR A 127 -0.21 7.91 -6.58
CA THR A 127 -0.80 8.07 -7.91
C THR A 127 0.28 8.40 -8.93
N PHE A 128 0.41 7.59 -9.97
CA PHE A 128 1.30 7.84 -11.10
C PHE A 128 0.60 8.66 -12.20
N ARG A 129 1.32 9.61 -12.80
CA ARG A 129 0.76 10.55 -13.80
C ARG A 129 1.44 10.52 -15.17
N GLY A 130 2.52 9.75 -15.32
CA GLY A 130 3.19 9.56 -16.62
C GLY A 130 2.51 8.49 -17.44
N ARG A 131 3.27 7.81 -18.31
CA ARG A 131 2.78 6.70 -19.16
C ARG A 131 2.01 5.64 -18.37
N ILE A 132 2.37 5.39 -17.11
CA ILE A 132 1.63 4.47 -16.22
C ILE A 132 0.18 4.94 -16.00
N GLY A 133 -0.01 6.22 -15.68
CA GLY A 133 -1.34 6.79 -15.46
C GLY A 133 -2.16 6.88 -16.75
N GLU A 134 -1.53 7.23 -17.86
CA GLU A 134 -2.16 7.27 -19.19
C GLU A 134 -2.67 5.88 -19.62
N GLU A 135 -1.83 4.85 -19.49
CA GLU A 135 -2.18 3.47 -19.81
C GLU A 135 -3.29 2.95 -18.88
N ALA A 136 -3.22 3.27 -17.58
CA ALA A 136 -4.25 2.93 -16.62
C ALA A 136 -5.61 3.53 -16.99
N GLY A 137 -5.63 4.81 -17.39
CA GLY A 137 -6.82 5.49 -17.88
C GLY A 137 -7.38 4.84 -19.14
N SER A 138 -6.53 4.51 -20.12
CA SER A 138 -6.94 3.82 -21.35
C SER A 138 -7.52 2.43 -21.08
N ARG A 139 -6.96 1.69 -20.12
CA ARG A 139 -7.39 0.34 -19.74
C ARG A 139 -8.53 0.33 -18.71
N LYS A 140 -8.88 1.50 -18.14
CA LYS A 140 -9.84 1.65 -17.03
C LYS A 140 -9.51 0.78 -15.82
N VAL A 141 -8.23 0.73 -15.44
CA VAL A 141 -7.72 0.00 -14.27
C VAL A 141 -6.95 0.93 -13.35
N SER A 142 -6.56 0.46 -12.16
CA SER A 142 -5.62 1.22 -11.31
C SER A 142 -4.24 1.31 -11.94
N ASP A 143 -3.63 2.49 -11.87
CA ASP A 143 -2.21 2.76 -12.14
C ASP A 143 -1.26 1.82 -11.38
N THR A 144 -1.66 1.35 -10.20
CA THR A 144 -0.90 0.37 -9.42
C THR A 144 -0.74 -0.95 -10.17
N LEU A 145 -1.78 -1.41 -10.88
CA LEU A 145 -1.70 -2.64 -11.66
C LEU A 145 -0.69 -2.48 -12.80
N ILE A 146 -0.71 -1.34 -13.49
CA ILE A 146 0.24 -1.03 -14.56
C ILE A 146 1.67 -0.97 -14.01
N PHE A 147 1.88 -0.29 -12.87
CA PHE A 147 3.18 -0.26 -12.20
C PHE A 147 3.66 -1.67 -11.80
N LEU A 148 2.76 -2.49 -11.26
CA LEU A 148 3.07 -3.86 -10.84
C LEU A 148 3.51 -4.74 -12.02
N GLU A 149 2.84 -4.65 -13.18
CA GLU A 149 3.26 -5.36 -14.40
C GLU A 149 4.69 -4.97 -14.82
N ARG A 150 5.03 -3.67 -14.75
CA ARG A 150 6.39 -3.19 -15.05
C ARG A 150 7.40 -3.66 -14.00
N LEU A 151 7.04 -3.65 -12.72
CA LEU A 151 7.87 -4.16 -11.63
C LEU A 151 8.14 -5.67 -11.77
N ALA A 152 7.13 -6.46 -12.14
CA ALA A 152 7.28 -7.88 -12.41
C ALA A 152 8.25 -8.17 -13.56
N GLY A 153 8.18 -7.36 -14.62
CA GLY A 153 9.18 -7.36 -15.70
C GLY A 153 10.58 -6.98 -15.23
N ALA A 154 10.69 -6.02 -14.32
CA ALA A 154 11.95 -5.41 -13.90
C ALA A 154 12.73 -6.18 -12.82
N TRP A 155 12.03 -6.76 -11.84
CA TRP A 155 12.60 -7.31 -10.61
C TRP A 155 12.91 -8.81 -10.73
N LYS A 156 13.79 -9.22 -11.64
CA LYS A 156 14.00 -10.66 -11.92
C LYS A 156 14.58 -11.44 -10.74
N GLU A 157 15.53 -10.86 -10.04
CA GLU A 157 16.11 -11.43 -8.82
C GLU A 157 15.29 -10.98 -7.60
N ARG A 158 14.48 -11.88 -7.02
CA ARG A 158 13.52 -11.58 -5.92
C ARG A 158 14.19 -11.34 -4.55
N THR A 159 15.24 -10.53 -4.52
CA THR A 159 15.98 -10.10 -3.32
C THR A 159 15.74 -8.62 -3.03
N LEU A 160 16.09 -8.16 -1.82
CA LEU A 160 16.05 -6.74 -1.45
C LEU A 160 16.88 -5.87 -2.42
N ALA A 161 18.09 -6.32 -2.77
CA ALA A 161 18.97 -5.59 -3.69
C ALA A 161 18.39 -5.54 -5.11
N GLY A 162 17.84 -6.65 -5.61
CA GLY A 162 17.14 -6.68 -6.89
C GLY A 162 15.91 -5.77 -6.91
N LEU A 163 15.17 -5.70 -5.79
CA LEU A 163 14.00 -4.84 -5.67
C LEU A 163 14.40 -3.37 -5.66
N HIS A 164 15.44 -3.03 -4.89
CA HIS A 164 16.02 -1.70 -4.84
C HIS A 164 16.39 -1.21 -6.24
N GLY A 165 17.17 -1.98 -7.00
CA GLY A 165 17.58 -1.60 -8.36
C GLY A 165 16.41 -1.51 -9.35
N ALA A 166 15.39 -2.37 -9.22
CA ALA A 166 14.19 -2.30 -10.05
C ALA A 166 13.36 -1.04 -9.77
N LEU A 167 13.10 -0.75 -8.48
CA LEU A 167 12.34 0.43 -8.07
C LEU A 167 13.09 1.72 -8.39
N GLU A 168 14.40 1.78 -8.14
CA GLU A 168 15.22 2.95 -8.46
C GLU A 168 15.19 3.27 -9.96
N ARG A 169 15.31 2.24 -10.83
CA ARG A 169 15.18 2.41 -12.28
C ARG A 169 13.80 2.91 -12.70
N LEU A 170 12.72 2.29 -12.21
CA LEU A 170 11.36 2.63 -12.60
C LEU A 170 10.96 4.03 -12.12
N LEU A 171 11.26 4.35 -10.86
CA LEU A 171 10.90 5.63 -10.24
C LEU A 171 11.76 6.81 -10.74
N SER A 172 12.95 6.54 -11.31
CA SER A 172 13.79 7.56 -11.93
C SER A 172 13.34 7.94 -13.35
N ASP A 173 12.57 7.10 -14.04
CA ASP A 173 12.02 7.42 -15.37
C ASP A 173 10.83 8.38 -15.22
N ARG A 174 11.10 9.69 -15.28
CA ARG A 174 10.09 10.75 -15.18
C ARG A 174 9.00 10.66 -16.25
N GLY A 175 9.29 10.14 -17.44
CA GLY A 175 8.27 9.94 -18.47
C GLY A 175 7.34 8.77 -18.14
N LEU A 176 7.85 7.74 -17.46
CA LEU A 176 7.08 6.61 -16.99
C LEU A 176 6.16 6.98 -15.82
N VAL A 177 6.72 7.57 -14.75
CA VAL A 177 5.98 7.82 -13.50
C VAL A 177 5.28 9.18 -13.46
N GLY A 178 5.77 10.16 -14.24
CA GLY A 178 5.27 11.54 -14.23
C GLY A 178 5.46 12.23 -12.88
N ASN A 179 4.74 13.33 -12.67
CA ASN A 179 4.66 14.01 -11.37
C ASN A 179 3.72 13.24 -10.42
N TYR A 180 4.15 12.05 -10.01
CA TYR A 180 3.40 11.19 -9.10
C TYR A 180 3.30 11.80 -7.70
N SER A 181 2.28 11.43 -6.93
CA SER A 181 2.10 11.95 -5.56
C SER A 181 2.97 11.26 -4.54
N ALA A 182 2.96 9.92 -4.54
CA ALA A 182 3.77 9.05 -3.74
C ALA A 182 3.90 7.67 -4.39
N ALA A 183 4.87 6.91 -3.92
CA ALA A 183 5.12 5.51 -4.20
C ALA A 183 5.28 4.79 -2.85
N ASN A 184 4.37 5.05 -1.90
CA ASN A 184 4.31 4.27 -0.67
C ASN A 184 3.77 2.88 -1.01
N MET A 185 4.56 1.85 -0.77
CA MET A 185 4.27 0.50 -1.25
C MET A 185 4.45 -0.55 -0.17
N LEU A 186 3.60 -1.56 -0.19
CA LEU A 186 3.78 -2.84 0.49
C LEU A 186 3.89 -3.92 -0.58
N ILE A 187 5.02 -4.61 -0.61
CA ILE A 187 5.37 -5.54 -1.69
C ILE A 187 5.64 -6.90 -1.08
N LEU A 188 4.93 -7.92 -1.54
CA LEU A 188 5.14 -9.31 -1.14
C LEU A 188 5.64 -10.10 -2.35
N SER A 189 6.68 -10.91 -2.17
CA SER A 189 7.08 -11.93 -3.13
C SER A 189 7.51 -13.19 -2.38
N GLY A 190 6.81 -14.30 -2.62
CA GLY A 190 7.00 -15.53 -1.84
C GLY A 190 6.73 -15.28 -0.35
N GLU A 191 7.77 -15.41 0.47
CA GLU A 191 7.70 -15.16 1.92
C GLU A 191 8.29 -13.80 2.32
N SER A 192 8.87 -13.07 1.37
CA SER A 192 9.54 -11.81 1.63
C SER A 192 8.55 -10.65 1.50
N LEU A 193 8.51 -9.80 2.52
CA LEU A 193 7.64 -8.65 2.61
C LEU A 193 8.49 -7.38 2.72
N PHE A 194 8.18 -6.39 1.89
CA PHE A 194 8.92 -5.13 1.80
C PHE A 194 7.97 -3.95 1.94
N ALA A 195 8.51 -2.84 2.45
CA ALA A 195 7.82 -1.57 2.53
C ALA A 195 8.70 -0.47 1.95
N LEU A 196 8.13 0.38 1.11
CA LEU A 196 8.77 1.61 0.64
C LEU A 196 7.95 2.79 1.12
N ARG A 197 8.61 3.80 1.69
CA ARG A 197 8.05 5.15 1.79
C ARG A 197 8.74 6.04 0.78
N ASN A 198 7.98 6.64 -0.13
CA ASN A 198 8.52 7.62 -1.06
C ASN A 198 7.42 8.60 -1.51
N TYR A 199 7.61 9.90 -1.32
CA TYR A 199 6.56 10.88 -1.61
C TYR A 199 7.09 12.11 -2.35
N ARG A 200 6.18 12.90 -2.94
CA ARG A 200 6.49 14.15 -3.66
C ARG A 200 5.75 15.37 -3.14
N LYS A 201 4.74 15.15 -2.31
CA LYS A 201 3.92 16.16 -1.65
C LYS A 201 3.25 15.55 -0.42
N ASP A 202 2.59 16.39 0.38
CA ASP A 202 1.76 15.97 1.51
C ASP A 202 2.50 14.99 2.47
N GLU A 203 3.74 15.33 2.87
CA GLU A 203 4.61 14.47 3.69
C GLU A 203 3.91 13.89 4.92
N GLY A 204 3.18 14.72 5.66
CA GLY A 204 2.45 14.34 6.87
C GLY A 204 1.28 13.40 6.63
N TYR A 205 0.85 13.23 5.37
CA TYR A 205 -0.15 12.24 4.98
C TYR A 205 0.49 10.95 4.49
N TYR A 206 1.53 11.02 3.65
CA TYR A 206 2.22 9.84 3.10
C TYR A 206 3.21 9.23 4.10
N THR A 207 2.72 8.97 5.31
CA THR A 207 3.44 8.30 6.39
C THR A 207 3.43 6.78 6.20
N LEU A 208 4.50 6.15 6.67
CA LEU A 208 4.60 4.71 6.84
C LEU A 208 5.56 4.48 8.01
N TYR A 209 5.01 4.06 9.14
CA TYR A 209 5.76 3.81 10.37
C TYR A 209 6.19 2.35 10.41
N LEU A 210 7.33 2.09 11.02
CA LEU A 210 7.92 0.78 11.25
C LEU A 210 8.03 0.56 12.77
N GLN A 211 7.66 -0.62 13.23
CA GLN A 211 7.93 -1.11 14.57
C GLN A 211 8.63 -2.46 14.46
N ALA A 212 9.77 -2.61 15.13
CA ALA A 212 10.51 -3.86 15.20
C ALA A 212 10.57 -4.33 16.65
N GLU A 213 10.06 -5.53 16.89
CA GLU A 213 10.03 -6.20 18.19
C GLU A 213 10.64 -7.59 18.06
N ALA A 214 10.84 -8.26 19.20
CA ALA A 214 11.37 -9.61 19.22
C ALA A 214 10.48 -10.58 18.40
N GLY A 215 10.94 -10.95 17.21
CA GLY A 215 10.27 -11.90 16.34
C GLY A 215 9.13 -11.34 15.48
N ARG A 216 8.97 -10.02 15.40
CA ARG A 216 7.93 -9.36 14.59
C ARG A 216 8.40 -8.01 14.06
N VAL A 217 8.13 -7.73 12.79
CA VAL A 217 8.25 -6.40 12.21
C VAL A 217 6.91 -6.00 11.62
N THR A 218 6.41 -4.83 12.01
CA THR A 218 5.14 -4.28 11.54
C THR A 218 5.39 -2.94 10.85
N VAL A 219 4.69 -2.69 9.76
CA VAL A 219 4.57 -1.37 9.14
C VAL A 219 3.12 -0.94 9.05
N ALA A 220 2.85 0.35 9.22
CA ALA A 220 1.50 0.88 9.07
C ALA A 220 1.50 2.35 8.67
N SER A 221 0.52 2.78 7.88
CA SER A 221 0.36 4.20 7.53
C SER A 221 0.20 5.07 8.78
N GLU A 222 -0.47 4.53 9.79
CA GLU A 222 -0.59 5.10 11.14
C GLU A 222 -0.33 3.99 12.17
N PRO A 223 0.38 4.28 13.28
CA PRO A 223 0.62 3.32 14.35
C PRO A 223 -0.65 2.59 14.79
N LEU A 224 -0.51 1.31 15.17
CA LEU A 224 -1.63 0.49 15.65
C LEU A 224 -2.14 0.95 17.02
N ASP A 225 -1.24 1.54 17.78
CA ASP A 225 -1.34 1.86 19.18
C ASP A 225 -0.41 3.06 19.50
N ASP A 226 -0.49 3.58 20.73
CA ASP A 226 0.37 4.65 21.25
C ASP A 226 1.60 4.18 22.10
N PRO A 227 2.32 3.07 21.81
CA PRO A 227 3.51 2.69 22.56
C PRO A 227 4.79 3.33 22.00
N PRO A 228 5.88 3.32 22.79
CA PRO A 228 7.21 3.57 22.25
C PRO A 228 7.57 2.51 21.20
N GLY A 229 8.33 2.88 20.17
CA GLY A 229 8.96 1.95 19.23
C GLY A 229 8.53 2.10 17.77
N TRP A 230 7.48 2.87 17.48
CA TRP A 230 7.17 3.27 16.10
C TRP A 230 8.14 4.35 15.62
N ARG A 231 8.84 4.06 14.52
CA ARG A 231 9.69 5.02 13.81
C ARG A 231 9.09 5.30 12.44
N LEU A 232 8.97 6.58 12.07
CA LEU A 232 8.60 6.95 10.71
C LEU A 232 9.71 6.52 9.74
N LEU A 233 9.36 5.81 8.67
CA LEU A 233 10.30 5.52 7.60
C LEU A 233 10.73 6.82 6.91
N ASP A 234 11.98 6.86 6.51
CA ASP A 234 12.60 7.96 5.80
C ASP A 234 12.10 8.06 4.34
N ASP A 235 12.13 9.24 3.72
CA ASP A 235 11.81 9.35 2.28
C ASP A 235 12.83 8.57 1.44
N GLY A 236 12.32 7.65 0.61
CA GLY A 236 13.11 6.71 -0.18
C GLY A 236 13.61 5.48 0.60
N GLU A 237 13.23 5.31 1.88
CA GLU A 237 13.60 4.11 2.65
C GLU A 237 12.78 2.91 2.18
N LEU A 238 13.48 1.94 1.59
CA LEU A 238 12.99 0.60 1.26
C LEU A 238 13.46 -0.35 2.35
N VAL A 239 12.53 -0.99 3.04
CA VAL A 239 12.82 -1.93 4.12
C VAL A 239 12.23 -3.29 3.83
N GLU A 240 12.99 -4.34 4.11
CA GLU A 240 12.51 -5.71 4.19
C GLU A 240 12.13 -6.03 5.64
N LEU A 241 10.91 -6.54 5.82
CA LEU A 241 10.35 -6.89 7.11
C LEU A 241 10.85 -8.28 7.52
N SER A 242 12.15 -8.41 7.82
CA SER A 242 12.68 -9.64 8.41
C SER A 242 12.37 -9.69 9.91
N PRO A 243 11.69 -10.73 10.41
CA PRO A 243 11.35 -10.87 11.83
C PRO A 243 12.54 -11.00 12.79
N GLN A 244 13.75 -11.22 12.28
CA GLN A 244 14.98 -11.21 13.08
C GLN A 244 15.51 -9.79 13.23
N ALA A 245 15.63 -9.06 12.12
CA ALA A 245 16.00 -7.66 12.09
C ALA A 245 15.63 -7.05 10.72
N PRO A 246 14.93 -5.90 10.67
CA PRO A 246 14.63 -5.25 9.40
C PRO A 246 15.91 -4.83 8.68
N ARG A 247 15.93 -5.00 7.35
CA ARG A 247 17.06 -4.60 6.49
C ARG A 247 16.59 -3.47 5.58
N SER A 248 17.31 -2.35 5.55
CA SER A 248 16.93 -1.20 4.73
C SER A 248 17.97 -0.82 3.69
N MET A 249 17.48 -0.29 2.57
CA MET A 249 18.23 0.37 1.52
C MET A 249 17.54 1.69 1.19
N ARG A 250 18.26 2.64 0.60
CA ARG A 250 17.69 3.94 0.21
C ARG A 250 17.66 4.09 -1.30
N ILE A 251 16.47 4.36 -1.83
CA ILE A 251 16.28 4.73 -3.24
C ILE A 251 16.58 6.23 -3.35
N ARG A 252 17.53 6.60 -4.22
CA ARG A 252 17.88 8.01 -4.45
C ARG A 252 17.38 8.43 -5.82
N LEU A 253 16.34 9.25 -5.82
CA LEU A 253 15.76 9.78 -7.03
C LEU A 253 16.34 11.18 -7.26
N ALA A 254 16.80 11.45 -8.50
CA ALA A 254 17.34 12.75 -8.84
C ALA A 254 16.26 13.84 -8.63
N PRO A 255 16.60 14.98 -8.01
CA PRO A 255 15.66 16.06 -7.70
C PRO A 255 14.99 16.62 -8.95
#